data_AF-A0A094HQM1-F1
#
_entry.id   AF-A0A094HQM1-F1
#
_cell.length_a   1.000
_cell.length_b   1.000
_cell.length_c   1.000
_cell.angle_alpha   90.00
_cell.angle_beta   90.00
_cell.angle_gamma   90.00
#
_symmetry.space_group_name_H-M   'P 1'
#
loop_
_entity.id
_entity.type
_entity.pdbx_description
1 polymer ?
#
loop_
_entity_poly.entity_id
_entity_poly.type
_entity_poly.pdbx_seq_one_letter_code
_entity_poly.pdbx_strand_id
1 'polypeptide(L)' 'EVHILHPFPADFYGAPLALSILGYIRPEYDYVDRESLVKDIREDIAVAERSLAREAWRERRADGWLWGEEAE' A
#
# COMPACT_ATOMS: atom_id res chain seq x y z
N GLU A 1 9.25 -3.20 2.57
CA GLU A 1 8.53 -4.10 1.63
C GLU A 1 7.24 -3.44 1.17
N VAL A 2 6.68 -3.82 0.02
CA VAL A 2 5.37 -3.36 -0.45
C VAL A 2 4.51 -4.56 -0.81
N HIS A 3 3.30 -4.62 -0.27
CA HIS A 3 2.26 -5.55 -0.68
C HIS A 3 1.20 -4.81 -1.50
N ILE A 4 1.04 -5.17 -2.78
CA ILE A 4 0.06 -4.57 -3.66
C ILE A 4 -1.25 -5.35 -3.53
N LEU A 5 -2.36 -4.65 -3.23
CA LEU A 5 -3.71 -5.22 -3.11
C LEU A 5 -4.33 -5.48 -4.50
N HIS A 6 -3.59 -6.19 -5.34
CA HIS A 6 -4.00 -6.59 -6.68
C HIS A 6 -3.36 -7.94 -7.01
N PRO A 7 -4.14 -8.96 -7.40
CA PRO A 7 -3.57 -10.24 -7.83
C PRO A 7 -2.92 -10.08 -9.21
N PHE A 8 -1.61 -10.26 -9.28
CA PHE A 8 -0.88 -10.33 -10.54
C PHE A 8 -0.78 -11.78 -11.03
N PRO A 9 -0.86 -12.04 -12.35
CA PRO A 9 -0.76 -13.40 -12.90
C PRO A 9 0.66 -13.97 -12.88
N ALA A 10 1.68 -13.14 -12.68
CA ALA A 10 3.09 -13.51 -12.63
C ALA A 10 3.90 -12.48 -11.85
N ASP A 11 5.12 -12.85 -11.47
CA ASP A 11 6.08 -11.95 -10.83
C ASP A 11 6.60 -10.88 -11.81
N PHE A 12 7.01 -9.73 -11.27
CA PHE A 12 7.46 -8.56 -12.03
C PHE A 12 8.85 -8.07 -11.58
N TYR A 13 9.76 -8.98 -11.27
CA TYR A 13 11.13 -8.64 -10.87
C TYR A 13 11.82 -7.74 -11.90
N GLY A 14 12.46 -6.67 -11.40
CA GLY A 14 13.14 -5.68 -12.23
C GLY A 14 12.24 -4.59 -12.84
N ALA A 15 10.92 -4.70 -12.70
CA ALA A 15 10.01 -3.64 -13.11
C ALA A 15 10.16 -2.40 -12.22
N PRO A 16 10.11 -1.18 -12.78
CA PRO A 16 10.05 0.04 -11.98
C PRO A 16 8.72 0.11 -11.21
N LEU A 17 8.79 0.53 -9.95
CA LEU A 17 7.62 0.69 -9.08
C LEU A 17 7.53 2.15 -8.62
N ALA A 18 6.47 2.85 -9.02
CA ALA A 18 6.14 4.18 -8.52
C ALA A 18 5.21 4.05 -7.30
N LEU A 19 5.51 4.81 -6.23
CA LEU A 19 4.78 4.77 -4.96
C LEU A 19 4.48 6.18 -4.47
N SER A 20 3.35 6.31 -3.76
CA SER A 20 2.99 7.50 -2.98
C SER A 20 2.57 7.08 -1.58
N ILE A 21 3.29 7.57 -0.57
CA ILE A 21 3.06 7.22 0.84
C ILE A 21 2.11 8.26 1.44
N LEU A 22 0.87 7.85 1.71
CA LEU A 22 -0.22 8.76 2.07
C LEU A 22 -0.63 8.71 3.55
N GLY A 23 -0.04 7.79 4.32
CA GLY A 23 -0.43 7.64 5.72
C GLY A 23 0.43 6.63 6.46
N TYR A 24 0.21 6.62 7.77
CA TYR A 24 0.87 5.74 8.72
C TYR A 24 -0.19 4.93 9.44
N ILE A 25 0.00 3.60 9.53
CA ILE A 25 -0.95 2.71 10.20
C ILE A 25 -0.52 2.46 11.65
N ARG A 26 0.70 1.94 11.86
CA ARG A 26 1.24 1.55 13.18
C ARG A 26 2.76 1.35 13.12
N PRO A 27 3.47 1.26 14.26
CA PRO A 27 4.86 0.84 14.28
C PRO A 27 4.97 -0.68 14.06
N GLU A 28 6.20 -1.15 13.85
CA GLU A 28 6.50 -2.57 13.82
C GLU A 28 6.25 -3.21 15.19
N TYR A 29 5.71 -4.43 15.19
CA TYR A 29 5.43 -5.20 16.40
C TYR A 29 6.20 -6.52 16.36
N ASP A 30 6.64 -6.96 17.53
CA ASP A 30 7.19 -8.30 17.73
C ASP A 30 6.04 -9.30 17.95
N TYR A 31 6.03 -10.37 17.17
CA TYR A 31 5.01 -11.40 17.24
C TYR A 31 5.56 -12.68 17.86
N VAL A 32 4.82 -13.23 18.81
CA VAL A 32 5.14 -14.51 19.46
C VAL A 32 4.68 -15.70 18.63
N ASP A 33 3.76 -15.50 17.69
CA ASP A 33 3.19 -16.53 16.84
C ASP A 33 2.77 -16.00 15.45
N ARG A 34 2.65 -16.93 14.50
CA ARG A 34 2.31 -16.62 13.11
C ARG A 34 0.86 -16.16 12.92
N GLU A 35 -0.08 -16.64 13.72
CA GLU A 35 -1.50 -16.31 13.56
C GLU A 35 -1.76 -14.85 13.92
N SER A 36 -1.14 -14.37 15.00
CA SER A 36 -1.15 -12.97 15.41
C SER A 36 -0.57 -12.04 14.33
N LEU A 37 0.57 -12.41 13.73
CA LEU A 37 1.16 -11.67 12.61
C LEU A 37 0.19 -11.60 11.41
N VAL A 38 -0.37 -12.74 10.99
CA VAL A 38 -1.30 -12.79 9.84
C VAL A 38 -2.56 -11.97 10.12
N LYS A 39 -3.07 -12.01 11.35
CA LYS A 39 -4.25 -11.24 11.75
C LYS A 39 -4.01 -9.73 11.63
N ASP A 40 -2.88 -9.25 12.13
CA ASP A 40 -2.57 -7.82 12.08
C ASP A 40 -2.29 -7.36 10.65
N ILE A 41 -1.62 -8.15 9.81
CA ILE A 41 -1.46 -7.85 8.38
C ILE A 41 -2.83 -7.69 7.71
N ARG A 42 -3.81 -8.56 8.01
CA ARG A 42 -5.17 -8.45 7.46
C ARG A 42 -5.88 -7.18 7.94
N GLU A 43 -5.67 -6.77 9.19
CA GLU A 43 -6.21 -5.50 9.67
C GLU A 43 -5.53 -4.31 8.99
N ASP A 44 -4.21 -4.34 8.79
CA ASP A 44 -3.46 -3.29 8.08
C ASP A 44 -4.00 -3.11 6.65
N ILE A 45 -4.29 -4.20 5.95
CA ILE A 45 -4.95 -4.19 4.63
C ILE A 45 -6.33 -3.51 4.71
N ALA A 46 -7.18 -3.94 5.64
CA ALA A 46 -8.53 -3.41 5.78
C ALA A 46 -8.52 -1.91 6.17
N VAL A 47 -7.58 -1.48 7.01
CA VAL A 47 -7.36 -0.07 7.35
C VAL A 47 -6.93 0.72 6.12
N ALA A 48 -6.00 0.20 5.32
CA ALA A 48 -5.53 0.86 4.11
C ALA A 48 -6.66 1.03 3.08
N GLU A 49 -7.47 -0.01 2.84
CA GLU A 49 -8.62 0.05 1.93
C GLU A 49 -9.64 1.11 2.37
N ARG A 50 -10.06 1.07 3.64
CA ARG A 50 -11.01 2.06 4.20
C ARG A 50 -10.44 3.47 4.15
N SER A 51 -9.16 3.62 4.44
CA SER A 51 -8.46 4.91 4.45
C SER A 51 -8.39 5.51 3.06
N LEU A 52 -7.96 4.75 2.06
CA LEU A 52 -7.84 5.19 0.66
C LEU A 52 -9.21 5.39 -0.01
N ALA A 53 -10.30 4.88 0.58
CA ALA A 53 -11.65 5.12 0.11
C ALA A 53 -12.20 6.52 0.45
N ARG A 54 -11.53 7.33 1.27
CA ARG A 54 -11.96 8.72 1.55
C ARG A 54 -11.60 9.63 0.36
N GLU A 55 -12.46 10.62 0.09
CA GLU A 55 -12.39 11.49 -1.09
C GLU A 55 -11.01 12.11 -1.31
N ALA A 56 -10.45 12.76 -0.29
CA ALA A 56 -9.12 13.39 -0.34
C ALA A 56 -7.98 12.44 -0.78
N TRP A 57 -8.11 11.13 -0.56
CA TRP A 57 -7.11 10.15 -1.00
C TRP A 57 -7.41 9.55 -2.36
N ARG A 58 -8.67 9.51 -2.78
CA ARG A 58 -9.05 9.00 -4.11
C ARG A 58 -8.45 9.86 -5.21
N GLU A 59 -8.45 11.18 -5.03
CA GLU A 59 -7.89 12.13 -5.99
C GLU A 59 -6.38 11.91 -6.22
N ARG A 60 -5.66 11.43 -5.20
CA ARG A 60 -4.22 11.13 -5.29
C ARG A 60 -3.87 10.00 -6.26
N ARG A 61 -4.85 9.22 -6.75
CA ARG A 61 -4.60 8.21 -7.81
C ARG A 61 -4.24 8.84 -9.16
N ALA A 62 -4.66 10.08 -9.38
CA ALA A 62 -4.37 10.83 -10.60
C ALA A 62 -3.11 11.70 -10.48
N ASP A 63 -2.30 11.52 -9.42
CA ASP A 63 -1.06 12.25 -9.23
C ASP A 63 -0.07 11.95 -10.37
N GLY A 64 0.37 13.01 -11.08
CA GLY A 64 1.25 12.92 -12.24
C GLY A 64 2.57 12.20 -11.96
N TRP A 65 3.08 12.27 -10.73
CA TRP A 65 4.26 11.52 -10.29
C TRP A 65 4.14 10.01 -10.55
N LEU A 66 2.95 9.44 -10.35
CA LEU A 66 2.71 8.00 -10.56
C LEU A 66 2.79 7.60 -12.05
N TRP A 67 2.67 8.59 -12.94
CA TRP A 67 2.62 8.41 -14.39
C TRP A 67 3.86 8.94 -15.11
N GLY A 68 4.88 9.35 -14.34
CA GLY A 68 6.13 9.89 -14.88
C GLY A 68 6.00 11.29 -15.47
N GLU A 69 4.95 12.03 -15.10
CA GLU A 69 4.84 13.45 -15.39
C GLU A 69 5.82 14.20 -14.48
N GLU A 70 6.54 15.18 -15.04
CA GLU A 70 7.46 16.00 -14.25
C GLU A 70 6.66 16.75 -13.19
N ALA A 71 7.05 16.59 -11.92
CA ALA A 71 6.57 17.47 -10.86
C ALA A 71 7.22 18.84 -11.09
N GLU A 72 6.42 19.84 -11.49
CA GLU A 72 6.84 21.25 -11.43
C GLU A 72 7.21 21.66 -9.99
#